data_AF-A0A383AN50-F1
#
_entry.id   AF-A0A383AN50-F1
#
_cell.length_a   1.000
_cell.length_b   1.000
_cell.length_c   1.000
_cell.angle_alpha   90.00
_cell.angle_beta   90.00
_cell.angle_gamma   90.00
#
_symmetry.space_group_name_H-M   'P 1'
#
loop_
_entity.id
_entity.type
_entity.pdbx_description
1 polymer ?
#
loop_
_entity_poly.entity_id
_entity_poly.type
_entity_poly.pdbx_seq_one_letter_code
_entity_poly.pdbx_strand_id
1 'polypeptide(L)'
;VLVIDLDPQSNATTGLGIEGEQKKKNIYNLLIEEKFSNEFVQKTLIPELDIIPATTDLAGAEIELVNVDDRENKLRKILDQITGYDNIMIDCPPALGLLTLNGLVASSAVIIPLQ
;
A
#
# COMPACT_ATOMS: atom_id res chain seq x y z
N VAL A 1 3.43 -13.35 4.85
CA VAL A 1 2.61 -12.14 5.10
C VAL A 1 3.05 -11.04 4.17
N LEU A 2 2.13 -10.24 3.63
CA LEU A 2 2.44 -9.05 2.84
C LEU A 2 2.04 -7.79 3.62
N VAL A 3 2.93 -6.81 3.70
CA VAL A 3 2.62 -5.46 4.17
C VAL A 3 2.44 -4.53 2.97
N ILE A 4 1.46 -3.65 3.04
CA ILE A 4 1.25 -2.57 2.07
C ILE A 4 1.31 -1.28 2.86
N ASP A 5 2.35 -0.49 2.60
CA ASP A 5 2.48 0.84 3.18
C ASP A 5 1.66 1.82 2.34
N LEU A 6 0.60 2.41 2.89
CA LEU A 6 -0.21 3.46 2.26
C LEU A 6 0.07 4.84 2.85
N ASP A 7 1.05 4.99 3.74
CA ASP A 7 1.40 6.28 4.31
C ASP A 7 2.49 6.95 3.46
N PRO A 8 2.26 8.16 2.92
CA PRO A 8 3.31 8.94 2.26
C PRO A 8 4.57 9.17 3.11
N GLN A 9 4.48 9.07 4.44
CA GLN A 9 5.64 9.13 5.34
C GLN A 9 6.53 7.88 5.26
N SER A 10 6.03 6.76 4.71
CA SER A 10 6.83 5.58 4.40
C SER A 10 7.52 4.96 5.63
N ASN A 11 6.85 5.01 6.78
CA ASN A 11 7.39 4.55 8.06
C ASN A 11 7.49 3.02 8.13
N ALA A 12 6.47 2.27 7.69
CA ALA A 12 6.57 0.81 7.60
C ALA A 12 7.65 0.38 6.60
N THR A 13 7.71 1.07 5.44
CA THR A 13 8.73 0.83 4.42
C THR A 13 10.15 0.98 4.97
N THR A 14 10.45 2.11 5.61
CA THR A 14 11.79 2.36 6.18
C THR A 14 12.06 1.49 7.41
N GLY A 15 11.06 1.27 8.26
CA GLY A 15 11.16 0.39 9.43
C GLY A 15 11.45 -1.07 9.08
N LEU A 16 11.07 -1.52 7.88
CA LEU A 16 11.38 -2.87 7.35
C LEU A 16 12.67 -2.91 6.51
N GLY A 17 13.44 -1.82 6.48
CA GLY A 17 14.76 -1.76 5.85
C GLY A 17 14.75 -1.57 4.33
N ILE A 18 13.66 -1.06 3.75
CA ILE A 18 13.55 -0.81 2.30
C ILE A 18 13.95 0.63 1.99
N GLU A 19 14.99 0.80 1.17
CA GLU A 19 15.57 2.12 0.85
C GLU A 19 16.02 2.25 -0.61
N GLY A 20 16.26 3.50 -1.04
CA GLY A 20 16.83 3.83 -2.34
C GLY A 20 16.08 3.22 -3.52
N GLU A 21 16.81 2.46 -4.34
CA GLU A 21 16.31 1.82 -5.57
C GLU A 21 15.16 0.83 -5.31
N GLN A 22 15.09 0.23 -4.12
CA GLN A 22 14.02 -0.71 -3.77
C GLN A 22 12.64 -0.03 -3.65
N LYS A 23 12.59 1.30 -3.54
CA LYS A 23 11.35 2.08 -3.51
C LYS A 23 10.83 2.48 -4.90
N LYS A 24 11.56 2.15 -5.99
CA LYS A 24 11.19 2.57 -7.35
C LYS A 24 9.85 2.00 -7.82
N LYS A 25 9.52 0.78 -7.40
CA LYS A 25 8.24 0.14 -7.64
C LYS A 25 7.49 0.13 -6.32
N ASN A 26 6.52 1.03 -6.19
CA ASN A 26 5.82 1.29 -4.94
C ASN A 26 4.30 1.31 -5.15
N ILE A 27 3.56 1.46 -4.05
CA ILE A 27 2.11 1.45 -4.06
C ILE A 27 1.52 2.61 -4.87
N TYR A 28 2.20 3.76 -4.95
CA TYR A 28 1.75 4.88 -5.76
C TYR A 28 1.65 4.49 -7.23
N ASN A 29 2.72 3.91 -7.79
CA ASN A 29 2.70 3.43 -9.17
C ASN A 29 1.59 2.40 -9.40
N LEU A 30 1.39 1.49 -8.43
CA LEU A 30 0.41 0.42 -8.55
C LEU A 30 -1.04 0.96 -8.50
N LEU A 31 -1.32 2.00 -7.72
CA LEU A 31 -2.60 2.70 -7.70
C LEU A 31 -2.91 3.42 -9.02
N ILE A 32 -1.88 3.91 -9.71
CA ILE A 32 -2.02 4.56 -11.02
C ILE A 32 -2.16 3.53 -12.15
N GLU A 33 -1.32 2.49 -12.17
CA GLU A 33 -1.27 1.47 -13.23
C GLU A 33 -2.41 0.44 -13.12
N GLU A 34 -2.98 0.22 -11.92
CA GLU A 34 -3.99 -0.81 -11.62
C GLU A 34 -3.60 -2.24 -12.03
N LYS A 35 -2.31 -2.50 -12.25
CA LYS A 35 -1.80 -3.78 -12.73
C LYS A 35 -0.71 -4.31 -11.81
N PHE A 36 -1.03 -5.40 -11.11
CA PHE A 36 -0.07 -6.04 -10.22
C PHE A 36 1.01 -6.82 -11.00
N SER A 37 2.23 -6.77 -10.45
CA SER A 37 3.39 -7.57 -10.86
C SER A 37 4.24 -7.82 -9.61
N ASN A 38 4.92 -8.97 -9.56
CA ASN A 38 5.80 -9.32 -8.44
C ASN A 38 6.99 -8.36 -8.27
N GLU A 39 7.26 -7.48 -9.25
CA GLU A 39 8.29 -6.43 -9.13
C GLU A 39 7.95 -5.34 -8.10
N PHE A 40 6.68 -5.19 -7.74
CA PHE A 40 6.24 -4.27 -6.69
C PHE A 40 6.52 -4.80 -5.28
N VAL A 41 6.81 -6.10 -5.17
CA VAL A 41 7.03 -6.77 -3.89
C VAL A 41 8.52 -6.74 -3.56
N GLN A 42 8.86 -6.19 -2.40
CA GLN A 42 10.21 -6.20 -1.85
C GLN A 42 10.32 -7.20 -0.70
N LYS A 43 11.41 -7.95 -0.70
CA LYS A 43 11.79 -8.82 0.42
C LYS A 43 12.29 -7.97 1.58
N THR A 44 11.77 -8.22 2.78
CA THR A 44 12.28 -7.57 4.00
C THR A 44 13.40 -8.41 4.62
N LEU A 45 14.02 -7.88 5.68
CA LEU A 45 14.98 -8.63 6.49
C LEU A 45 14.32 -9.74 7.33
N ILE A 46 13.00 -9.72 7.47
CA ILE A 46 12.23 -10.69 8.24
C ILE A 46 11.78 -11.80 7.28
N PRO A 47 12.15 -13.07 7.54
CA PRO A 47 11.70 -14.19 6.72
C PRO A 47 10.16 -14.24 6.64
N GLU A 48 9.64 -14.56 5.45
CA GLU A 48 8.21 -14.69 5.17
C GLU A 48 7.38 -13.40 5.35
N LEU A 49 8.05 -12.25 5.52
CA LEU A 49 7.45 -10.93 5.52
C LEU A 49 7.94 -10.15 4.30
N ASP A 50 7.02 -9.86 3.40
CA ASP A 50 7.27 -9.05 2.21
C ASP A 50 6.52 -7.72 2.33
N ILE A 51 6.91 -6.71 1.54
CA ILE A 51 6.28 -5.39 1.54
C ILE A 51 6.10 -4.83 0.12
N ILE A 52 4.97 -4.17 -0.14
CA ILE A 52 4.84 -3.18 -1.20
C ILE A 52 5.13 -1.80 -0.57
N PRO A 53 6.24 -1.15 -0.94
CA PRO A 53 6.69 0.06 -0.27
C PRO A 53 5.86 1.29 -0.67
N ALA A 54 5.92 2.33 0.16
CA ALA A 54 5.45 3.67 -0.15
C ALA A 54 6.61 4.63 -0.44
N THR A 55 6.30 5.76 -1.07
CA THR A 55 7.19 6.93 -1.17
C THR A 55 6.39 8.19 -0.86
N THR A 56 7.08 9.31 -0.66
CA THR A 56 6.44 10.63 -0.48
C THR A 56 5.55 11.04 -1.65
N ASP A 57 5.79 10.48 -2.84
CA ASP A 57 4.99 10.74 -4.05
C ASP A 57 3.55 10.25 -3.89
N LEU A 58 3.30 9.32 -2.95
CA LEU A 58 1.96 8.84 -2.63
C LEU A 58 1.02 9.96 -2.17
N ALA A 59 1.54 11.06 -1.64
CA ALA A 59 0.72 12.24 -1.32
C ALA A 59 0.05 12.85 -2.57
N GLY A 60 0.68 12.72 -3.74
CA GLY A 60 0.09 13.13 -5.03
C GLY A 60 -1.08 12.25 -5.46
N ALA A 61 -1.09 10.98 -5.06
CA ALA A 61 -2.14 10.03 -5.42
C ALA A 61 -3.52 10.49 -4.91
N GLU A 62 -3.59 11.12 -3.74
CA GLU A 62 -4.87 11.62 -3.22
C GLU A 62 -5.51 12.65 -4.14
N ILE A 63 -4.71 13.49 -4.80
CA ILE A 63 -5.20 14.51 -5.71
C ILE A 63 -5.58 13.88 -7.05
N GLU A 64 -4.75 12.97 -7.57
CA GLU A 64 -5.00 12.29 -8.84
C GLU A 64 -6.25 11.41 -8.79
N LEU A 65 -6.47 10.72 -7.67
CA LEU A 65 -7.63 9.86 -7.45
C LEU A 65 -8.96 10.63 -7.38
N VAL A 66 -8.96 11.95 -7.13
CA VAL A 66 -10.22 12.72 -7.02
C VAL A 66 -11.07 12.61 -8.29
N ASN A 67 -10.45 12.60 -9.47
CA ASN A 67 -11.18 12.57 -10.73
C ASN A 67 -11.30 11.17 -11.33
N VAL A 68 -10.90 10.14 -10.60
CA VAL A 68 -10.97 8.75 -11.04
C VAL A 68 -12.32 8.16 -10.62
N ASP A 69 -12.98 7.49 -11.56
CA ASP A 69 -14.18 6.72 -11.26
C ASP A 69 -13.84 5.53 -10.35
N ASP A 70 -14.70 5.25 -9.37
CA ASP A 70 -14.51 4.11 -8.46
C ASP A 70 -13.18 4.18 -7.66
N ARG A 71 -12.74 5.40 -7.38
CA ARG A 71 -11.46 5.73 -6.72
C ARG A 71 -11.27 5.09 -5.35
N GLU A 72 -12.34 4.78 -4.63
CA GLU A 72 -12.32 4.11 -3.33
C GLU A 72 -12.01 2.60 -3.42
N ASN A 73 -12.23 1.99 -4.59
CA ASN A 73 -12.02 0.55 -4.81
C ASN A 73 -10.69 0.23 -5.51
N LYS A 74 -9.84 1.23 -5.77
CA LYS A 74 -8.59 1.06 -6.54
C LYS A 74 -7.66 0.05 -5.88
N LEU A 75 -7.43 0.19 -4.56
CA LEU A 75 -6.64 -0.78 -3.82
C LEU A 75 -7.28 -2.17 -3.83
N ARG A 76 -8.60 -2.27 -3.68
CA ARG A 76 -9.32 -3.56 -3.69
C ARG A 76 -9.05 -4.33 -5.00
N LYS A 77 -9.17 -3.66 -6.16
CA LYS A 77 -8.90 -4.25 -7.48
C LYS A 77 -7.46 -4.73 -7.64
N ILE A 78 -6.52 -4.04 -7.00
CA ILE A 78 -5.11 -4.44 -6.97
C ILE A 78 -4.94 -5.70 -6.11
N LEU A 79 -5.52 -5.72 -4.89
CA LEU A 79 -5.41 -6.87 -3.99
C LEU A 79 -6.00 -8.14 -4.58
N ASP A 80 -7.08 -8.04 -5.37
CA ASP A 80 -7.70 -9.18 -6.05
C ASP A 80 -6.75 -9.86 -7.07
N GLN A 81 -5.69 -9.17 -7.50
CA GLN A 81 -4.66 -9.71 -8.39
C GLN A 81 -3.50 -10.38 -7.64
N ILE A 82 -3.39 -10.16 -6.32
CA ILE A 82 -2.30 -10.67 -5.49
C ILE A 82 -2.68 -12.06 -4.98
N THR A 83 -1.79 -13.03 -5.17
CA THR A 83 -1.98 -14.42 -4.69
C THR A 83 -0.74 -14.89 -3.94
N GLY A 84 -0.87 -15.97 -3.15
CA GLY A 84 0.26 -16.58 -2.44
C GLY A 84 0.59 -16.00 -1.07
N TYR A 85 -0.28 -15.16 -0.51
CA TYR A 85 -0.17 -14.67 0.87
C TYR A 85 -1.40 -15.07 1.68
N ASP A 86 -1.18 -15.57 2.90
CA ASP A 86 -2.26 -15.88 3.83
C ASP A 86 -2.88 -14.62 4.45
N ASN A 87 -2.07 -13.58 4.63
CA ASN A 87 -2.47 -12.32 5.26
C ASN A 87 -1.81 -11.14 4.54
N ILE A 88 -2.60 -10.09 4.34
CA ILE A 88 -2.16 -8.78 3.85
C ILE A 88 -2.48 -7.75 4.95
N MET A 89 -1.46 -7.01 5.38
CA MET A 89 -1.58 -5.92 6.35
C MET A 89 -1.43 -4.59 5.62
N ILE A 90 -2.31 -3.64 5.91
CA ILE A 90 -2.31 -2.32 5.27
C ILE A 90 -1.99 -1.28 6.35
N ASP A 91 -0.88 -0.56 6.19
CA ASP A 91 -0.49 0.56 7.05
C ASP A 91 -1.08 1.86 6.49
N CYS A 92 -2.11 2.40 7.15
CA CYS A 92 -2.85 3.58 6.68
C CYS A 92 -2.27 4.88 7.25
N PRO A 93 -2.33 5.99 6.49
CA PRO A 93 -1.88 7.30 6.98
C PRO A 93 -2.75 7.82 8.13
N PRO A 94 -2.25 8.76 8.96
CA PRO A 94 -2.95 9.34 10.10
C PRO A 94 -4.00 10.40 9.70
N ALA A 95 -4.76 10.13 8.63
CA ALA A 95 -5.81 11.01 8.10
C ALA A 95 -6.95 10.17 7.51
N LEU A 96 -8.18 10.70 7.52
CA LEU A 96 -9.35 10.05 6.88
C LEU A 96 -9.50 10.47 5.41
N GLY A 97 -8.42 10.36 4.65
CA GLY A 97 -8.33 10.72 3.22
C GLY A 97 -8.70 9.58 2.28
N LEU A 98 -8.44 9.76 0.97
CA LEU A 98 -8.74 8.75 -0.06
C LEU A 98 -7.86 7.50 0.08
N LEU A 99 -6.62 7.64 0.57
CA LEU A 99 -5.74 6.50 0.82
C LEU A 99 -6.28 5.61 1.94
N THR A 100 -6.68 6.21 3.06
CA THR A 100 -7.33 5.49 4.17
C THR A 100 -8.65 4.88 3.75
N LEU A 101 -9.46 5.59 2.97
CA LEU A 101 -10.71 5.03 2.43
C LEU A 101 -10.44 3.79 1.57
N ASN A 102 -9.43 3.83 0.69
CA ASN A 102 -9.00 2.65 -0.09
C ASN A 102 -8.56 1.50 0.82
N GLY A 103 -7.78 1.79 1.86
CA GLY A 103 -7.37 0.79 2.86
C GLY A 103 -8.57 0.13 3.53
N LEU A 104 -9.55 0.91 3.97
CA LEU A 104 -10.76 0.40 4.63
C LEU A 104 -11.64 -0.42 3.69
N VAL A 105 -11.86 0.05 2.46
CA VAL A 105 -12.68 -0.63 1.44
C VAL A 105 -12.04 -1.95 1.00
N ALA A 106 -10.71 -2.00 0.91
CA ALA A 106 -9.99 -3.21 0.55
C ALA A 106 -9.90 -4.24 1.70
N SER A 107 -10.08 -3.81 2.94
CA SER A 107 -9.86 -4.63 4.14
C SER A 107 -11.05 -5.54 4.47
N SER A 108 -10.74 -6.75 4.94
CA SER A 108 -11.76 -7.68 5.49
C SER A 108 -12.03 -7.46 6.98
N ALA A 109 -11.06 -6.89 7.70
CA ALA A 109 -11.16 -6.52 9.10
C ALA A 109 -10.24 -5.32 9.35
N VAL A 110 -10.52 -4.54 10.40
CA VAL A 110 -9.77 -3.32 10.73
C VAL A 110 -9.34 -3.37 12.18
N ILE A 111 -8.07 -3.07 12.43
CA ILE A 111 -7.52 -2.86 13.77
C ILE A 111 -7.43 -1.35 14.01
N ILE A 112 -8.06 -0.86 15.07
CA ILE A 112 -8.00 0.54 15.48
C ILE A 112 -7.12 0.61 16.73
N PRO A 113 -5.82 0.95 16.61
CA PRO A 113 -4.97 1.11 17.78
C PRO A 113 -5.44 2.32 18.60
N LEU A 114 -5.75 2.10 19.87
CA LEU A 114 -6.09 3.14 20.84
C LEU A 114 -4.89 3.39 21.74
N GLN A 115 -4.67 4.66 22.09
CA GLN A 115 -3.67 5.10 23.08
C GLN A 115 -4.30 5.30 24.45
#